data_AF-A0A4R0FHH9-F1
#
_entry.id   AF-A0A4R0FHH9-F1
#
_cell.length_a   1.000
_cell.length_b   1.000
_cell.length_c   1.000
_cell.angle_alpha   90.00
_cell.angle_beta   90.00
_cell.angle_gamma   90.00
#
_symmetry.space_group_name_H-M   'P 1'
#
loop_
_entity.id
_entity.type
_entity.pdbx_description
1 polymer ?
#
loop_
_entity_poly.entity_id
_entity_poly.type
_entity_poly.pdbx_seq_one_letter_code
_entity_poly.pdbx_strand_id
1 'polypeptide(L)'
;MTNVYKIESIGDFLKIPSDRIHACLNEMANHMSEFKAGLEVLGIEPTGAEIKTFTWEDDGKNDLNITLNCEDGRSTTVKIVRGVPAND
;
A
#
# COMPACT_ATOMS: atom_id res chain seq x y z
N MET A 1 -6.19 10.82 14.06
CA MET A 1 -4.72 10.97 14.03
C MET A 1 -4.23 10.09 12.93
N THR A 2 -3.46 10.64 12.01
CA THR A 2 -2.94 9.91 10.87
C THR A 2 -1.55 9.40 11.22
N ASN A 3 -1.31 8.10 11.09
CA ASN A 3 0.00 7.49 11.35
C ASN A 3 0.63 7.02 10.04
N VAL A 4 1.85 7.49 9.77
CA VAL A 4 2.61 7.08 8.59
C VAL A 4 3.56 5.96 8.97
N TYR A 5 3.45 4.82 8.31
CA TYR A 5 4.29 3.66 8.53
C TYR A 5 5.12 3.39 7.26
N LYS A 6 6.43 3.31 7.43
CA LYS A 6 7.35 2.86 6.39
C LYS A 6 7.72 1.41 6.68
N ILE A 7 7.38 0.51 5.75
CA ILE A 7 7.66 -0.92 5.91
C ILE A 7 8.83 -1.28 4.99
N GLU A 8 9.97 -1.59 5.60
CA GLU A 8 11.18 -2.08 4.93
C GLU A 8 11.55 -3.49 5.41
N SER A 9 11.05 -3.89 6.58
CA SER A 9 11.33 -5.16 7.24
C SER A 9 10.15 -5.62 8.09
N ILE A 10 10.17 -6.89 8.51
CA ILE A 10 9.17 -7.43 9.46
C ILE A 10 9.16 -6.62 10.77
N GLY A 11 10.31 -6.08 11.20
CA GLY A 11 10.42 -5.29 12.42
C GLY A 11 9.60 -3.99 12.39
N ASP A 12 9.29 -3.46 11.20
CA ASP A 12 8.48 -2.24 11.09
C ASP A 12 7.01 -2.46 11.46
N PHE A 13 6.50 -3.68 11.31
CA PHE A 13 5.15 -4.04 11.78
C PHE A 13 5.04 -3.99 13.31
N LEU A 14 6.15 -4.15 14.04
CA LEU A 14 6.17 -4.05 15.51
C LEU A 14 5.99 -2.60 16.01
N LYS A 15 6.09 -1.61 15.12
CA LYS A 15 5.83 -0.19 15.44
C LYS A 15 4.34 0.14 15.42
N ILE A 16 3.52 -0.74 14.86
CA ILE A 16 2.06 -0.56 14.81
C ILE A 16 1.47 -0.92 16.18
N PRO A 17 0.58 -0.07 16.75
CA PRO A 17 -0.12 -0.39 17.99
C PRO A 17 -0.86 -1.73 17.90
N SER A 18 -0.81 -2.53 18.98
CA SER A 18 -1.37 -3.89 18.98
C SER A 18 -2.90 -3.93 18.81
N ASP A 19 -3.61 -2.88 19.20
CA ASP A 19 -5.05 -2.70 18.99
C ASP A 19 -5.39 -2.33 17.54
N ARG A 20 -4.40 -1.95 16.74
CA ARG A 20 -4.55 -1.49 15.35
C ARG A 20 -4.04 -2.48 14.32
N ILE A 21 -3.10 -3.36 14.67
CA ILE A 21 -2.41 -4.26 13.72
C ILE A 21 -3.35 -5.02 12.78
N HIS A 22 -4.50 -5.52 13.25
CA HIS A 22 -5.46 -6.22 12.39
C HIS A 22 -6.12 -5.30 11.36
N ALA A 23 -6.54 -4.10 11.76
CA ALA A 23 -7.12 -3.12 10.84
C ALA A 23 -6.08 -2.69 9.81
N CYS A 24 -4.85 -2.40 10.26
CA CYS A 24 -3.72 -2.04 9.41
C CYS A 24 -3.40 -3.12 8.37
N LEU A 25 -3.31 -4.39 8.80
CA LEU A 25 -3.03 -5.51 7.89
C LEU A 25 -4.19 -5.77 6.91
N ASN A 26 -5.43 -5.55 7.31
CA ASN A 26 -6.59 -5.69 6.44
C ASN A 26 -6.62 -4.60 5.35
N GLU A 27 -6.31 -3.35 5.71
CA GLU A 27 -6.12 -2.26 4.74
C GLU A 27 -5.00 -2.58 3.76
N MET A 28 -3.82 -2.99 4.26
CA MET A 28 -2.69 -3.40 3.44
C MET A 28 -3.06 -4.55 2.48
N ALA A 29 -3.82 -5.55 2.93
CA ALA A 29 -4.26 -6.67 2.09
C ALA A 29 -5.14 -6.19 0.92
N ASN A 30 -6.09 -5.28 1.17
CA ASN A 30 -6.93 -4.68 0.13
C ASN A 30 -6.06 -3.94 -0.90
N HIS A 31 -5.10 -3.15 -0.43
CA HIS A 31 -4.20 -2.38 -1.29
C HIS A 31 -3.30 -3.26 -2.17
N MET A 32 -2.78 -4.36 -1.62
CA MET A 32 -2.00 -5.32 -2.41
C MET A 32 -2.85 -6.00 -3.48
N SER A 33 -4.13 -6.26 -3.20
CA SER A 33 -5.08 -6.78 -4.20
C SER A 33 -5.33 -5.77 -5.33
N GLU A 34 -5.51 -4.49 -5.00
CA GLU A 34 -5.72 -3.41 -5.99
C GLU A 34 -4.47 -3.19 -6.85
N PHE A 35 -3.28 -3.20 -6.22
CA PHE A 35 -2.02 -3.09 -6.93
C PHE A 35 -1.80 -4.27 -7.89
N LYS A 36 -2.07 -5.50 -7.44
CA LYS A 36 -2.01 -6.70 -8.29
C LYS A 36 -2.95 -6.59 -9.49
N ALA A 37 -4.20 -6.17 -9.28
CA ALA A 37 -5.14 -5.97 -10.38
C ALA A 37 -4.63 -4.92 -11.39
N GLY A 38 -3.99 -3.84 -10.91
CA GLY A 38 -3.35 -2.85 -11.77
C GLY A 38 -2.21 -3.43 -12.61
N LEU A 39 -1.34 -4.26 -12.04
CA LEU A 39 -0.28 -4.95 -12.77
C LEU A 39 -0.85 -5.90 -13.83
N GLU A 40 -1.90 -6.65 -13.51
CA GLU A 40 -2.59 -7.57 -14.44
C GLU A 40 -3.15 -6.83 -15.66
N VAL A 41 -3.81 -5.67 -15.45
CA VAL A 41 -4.33 -4.82 -16.54
C VAL A 41 -3.22 -4.33 -17.47
N LEU A 42 -2.04 -4.07 -16.92
CA LEU A 42 -0.88 -3.59 -17.67
C LEU A 42 -0.05 -4.72 -18.30
N GLY A 43 -0.40 -5.99 -18.05
CA GLY A 43 0.37 -7.14 -18.49
C GLY A 43 1.76 -7.24 -17.86
N ILE A 44 1.93 -6.69 -16.66
CA ILE A 44 3.19 -6.72 -15.91
C ILE A 44 3.17 -7.91 -14.96
N GLU A 45 4.15 -8.79 -15.08
CA GLU A 45 4.32 -9.91 -14.14
C GLU A 45 5.01 -9.41 -12.85
N PRO A 46 4.40 -9.58 -11.67
CA PRO A 46 5.01 -9.18 -10.40
C PRO A 46 6.17 -10.12 -10.04
N THR A 47 7.40 -9.62 -10.09
CA THR A 47 8.60 -10.38 -9.70
C THR A 47 8.98 -10.17 -8.23
N GLY A 48 8.38 -9.18 -7.57
CA GLY A 48 8.73 -8.76 -6.21
C GLY A 48 9.96 -7.84 -6.16
N ALA A 49 10.66 -7.65 -7.28
CA ALA A 49 11.77 -6.71 -7.40
C ALA A 49 11.30 -5.27 -7.68
N GLU A 50 10.02 -5.08 -8.02
CA GLU A 50 9.45 -3.77 -8.35
C GLU A 50 9.23 -2.89 -7.12
N ILE A 51 9.13 -3.51 -5.93
CA ILE A 51 8.81 -2.81 -4.67
C ILE A 51 9.82 -3.21 -3.59
N LYS A 52 10.81 -2.34 -3.36
CA LYS A 52 11.77 -2.55 -2.27
C LYS A 52 11.22 -2.12 -0.92
N THR A 53 10.52 -1.00 -0.89
CA THR A 53 9.89 -0.43 0.30
C THR A 53 8.60 0.26 -0.10
N PHE A 54 7.64 0.30 0.82
CA PHE A 54 6.45 1.14 0.66
C PHE A 54 6.23 1.98 1.92
N THR A 55 5.65 3.16 1.72
CA THR A 55 5.11 3.98 2.80
C THR A 55 3.60 3.87 2.72
N TRP A 56 2.96 3.68 3.86
CA TRP A 56 1.51 3.59 4.00
C TRP A 56 1.05 4.57 5.08
N GLU A 57 -0.13 5.13 4.88
CA GLU A 57 -0.74 6.13 5.74
C GLU A 57 -2.07 5.57 6.28
N ASP A 58 -2.13 5.34 7.59
CA ASP A 58 -3.35 4.94 8.28
C ASP A 58 -4.12 6.18 8.70
N ASP A 59 -5.14 6.55 7.91
CA ASP A 59 -6.05 7.65 8.21
C ASP A 59 -7.48 7.18 8.54
N GLY A 60 -7.71 5.86 8.55
CA GLY A 60 -9.02 5.22 8.73
C GLY A 60 -10.01 5.46 7.59
N LYS A 61 -9.58 6.07 6.47
CA LYS A 61 -10.41 6.34 5.29
C LYS A 61 -10.24 5.28 4.20
N ASN A 62 -9.31 4.33 4.38
CA ASN A 62 -8.95 3.30 3.39
C ASN A 62 -8.44 3.87 2.07
N ASP A 63 -7.90 5.09 2.08
CA ASP A 63 -7.24 5.67 0.91
C ASP A 63 -5.81 5.12 0.81
N LEU A 64 -5.33 4.87 -0.40
CA LEU A 64 -3.98 4.36 -0.62
C LEU A 64 -3.05 5.45 -1.13
N ASN A 65 -1.99 5.74 -0.38
CA ASN A 65 -0.80 6.39 -0.91
C ASN A 65 0.35 5.39 -0.82
N ILE A 66 0.79 4.82 -1.95
CA ILE A 66 2.01 4.03 -2.00
C ILE A 66 3.07 4.82 -2.76
N THR A 67 4.19 5.09 -2.12
CA THR A 67 5.42 5.42 -2.85
C THR A 67 6.19 4.13 -3.11
N LEU A 68 6.29 3.77 -4.38
CA LEU A 68 7.09 2.67 -4.89
C LEU A 68 8.52 3.17 -5.11
N ASN A 69 9.50 2.51 -4.50
CA ASN A 69 10.92 2.78 -4.73
C ASN A 69 11.55 1.57 -5.43
N CYS A 70 12.02 1.77 -6.66
CA CYS A 70 12.68 0.76 -7.48
C CYS A 70 14.19 0.71 -7.18
N GLU A 71 14.83 -0.43 -7.44
CA GLU A 71 16.27 -0.60 -7.23
C GLU A 71 17.14 0.32 -8.10
N ASP A 72 16.65 0.70 -9.27
CA ASP A 72 17.32 1.61 -10.21
C ASP A 72 17.20 3.09 -9.82
N GLY A 73 16.64 3.39 -8.65
CA GLY A 73 16.50 4.75 -8.12
C GLY A 73 15.26 5.49 -8.62
N ARG A 74 14.44 4.89 -9.48
CA ARG A 74 13.12 5.46 -9.82
C ARG A 74 12.18 5.37 -8.63
N SER A 75 11.37 6.40 -8.45
CA SER A 75 10.24 6.37 -7.53
C SER A 75 8.96 6.81 -8.25
N THR A 76 7.84 6.22 -7.87
CA THR A 76 6.52 6.66 -8.30
C THR A 76 5.57 6.62 -7.12
N THR A 77 4.65 7.58 -7.06
CA THR A 77 3.59 7.57 -6.05
C THR A 77 2.29 7.17 -6.74
N VAL A 78 1.75 6.03 -6.31
CA VAL A 78 0.42 5.59 -6.69
C VAL A 78 -0.53 6.03 -5.59
N LYS A 79 -1.43 6.94 -5.93
CA LYS A 79 -2.56 7.29 -5.07
C LYS A 79 -3.82 6.60 -5.59
N ILE A 80 -4.33 5.63 -4.84
CA ILE A 80 -5.65 5.06 -5.09
C ILE A 80 -6.63 5.74 -4.13
N VAL A 81 -7.52 6.55 -4.71
CA VAL A 81 -8.63 7.14 -3.97
C VAL A 81 -9.82 6.23 -4.23
N ARG A 82 -10.45 5.69 -3.18
CA ARG A 82 -11.70 4.95 -3.38
C ARG A 82 -12.76 5.93 -3.87
N GLY A 83 -13.17 5.77 -5.13
CA GLY A 83 -14.32 6.49 -5.66
C GLY A 83 -15.57 6.12 -4.86
N VAL A 84 -16.41 7.11 -4.56
CA VAL A 84 -17.80 6.83 -4.17
C VAL A 84 -18.40 5.99 -5.30
N PRO A 85 -19.03 4.83 -5.02
CA PRO A 85 -19.67 4.06 -6.08
C PRO A 85 -20.62 4.99 -6.84
N ALA A 86 -20.50 5.00 -8.17
CA ALA A 86 -21.51 5.63 -9.00
C ALA A 86 -22.82 4.89 -8.70
N ASN A 87 -23.73 5.54 -8.00
CA ASN A 87 -25.08 5.05 -7.87
C ASN A 87 -25.72 5.17 -9.24
N ASP A 88 -25.74 4.06 -9.98
CA ASP A 88 -26.67 3.84 -11.11
C ASP A 88 -28.08 3.55 -10.58
#